data_AF-A0A845D1R9-F1
#
_entry.id   AF-A0A845D1R9-F1
#
_cell.length_a   1.000
_cell.length_b   1.000
_cell.length_c   1.000
_cell.angle_alpha   90.00
_cell.angle_beta   90.00
_cell.angle_gamma   90.00
#
_symmetry.space_group_name_H-M   'P 1'
#
loop_
_entity.id
_entity.type
_entity.pdbx_description
1 polymer ?
#
loop_
_entity_poly.entity_id
_entity_poly.type
_entity_poly.pdbx_seq_one_letter_code
_entity_poly.pdbx_strand_id
1 'polypeptide(L)'
;MSNDTNRSGQDASGRAEHSEDAVFDVLRHILSQSEAARSALATTLREGGTPVGTIAGVRSEDVVVEGERPGLAGLDEEGVVRALVQPVLWAGLSQGQPNAYFKGLPLDRPAALLFVAPAARLARLWPELCRRADEQFTIIGATTPGDLRAATVSGGERRLMLTSWDALLGLMERVVSGVGDGEAETDVRQLRGMIDL
;
A
#
# COMPACT_ATOMS: atom_id res chain seq x y z
N MET A 1 -29.17 12.89 -36.24
CA MET A 1 -28.57 11.65 -35.70
C MET A 1 -27.15 11.97 -35.26
N SER A 2 -26.84 11.64 -34.00
CA SER A 2 -25.50 11.52 -33.36
C SER A 2 -24.67 12.82 -33.22
N ASN A 3 -23.98 13.12 -32.11
CA ASN A 3 -23.24 12.27 -31.18
C ASN A 3 -23.47 12.66 -29.72
N ASP A 4 -23.82 11.69 -28.87
CA ASP A 4 -24.02 11.86 -27.42
C ASP A 4 -23.12 10.91 -26.60
N THR A 5 -21.97 10.49 -27.16
CA THR A 5 -21.19 9.37 -26.62
C THR A 5 -19.94 9.77 -25.82
N ASN A 6 -19.68 11.06 -25.55
CA ASN A 6 -18.39 11.50 -24.97
C ASN A 6 -18.47 12.14 -23.58
N ARG A 7 -19.64 12.17 -22.91
CA ARG A 7 -19.79 12.82 -21.59
C ARG A 7 -19.71 11.84 -20.42
N SER A 8 -20.16 10.60 -20.59
CA SER A 8 -20.20 9.60 -19.51
C SER A 8 -18.82 9.05 -19.10
N GLY A 9 -17.79 9.16 -19.93
CA GLY A 9 -16.44 8.67 -19.63
C GLY A 9 -15.62 9.57 -18.70
N GLN A 10 -15.78 10.90 -18.82
CA GLN A 10 -15.06 11.89 -18.02
C GLN A 10 -15.60 11.99 -16.58
N ASP A 11 -16.92 11.91 -16.43
CA ASP A 11 -17.58 11.98 -15.12
C ASP A 11 -17.33 10.74 -14.25
N ALA A 12 -17.17 9.57 -14.89
CA ALA A 12 -16.85 8.30 -14.20
C ALA A 12 -15.39 8.24 -13.73
N SER A 13 -14.43 8.75 -14.52
CA SER A 13 -13.02 8.80 -14.14
C SER A 13 -12.80 9.76 -12.96
N GLY A 14 -13.39 10.96 -13.02
CA GLY A 14 -13.30 11.92 -11.93
C GLY A 14 -13.90 11.39 -10.63
N ARG A 15 -15.05 10.69 -10.69
CA ARG A 15 -15.69 10.11 -9.50
C ARG A 15 -14.88 8.95 -8.89
N ALA A 16 -14.21 8.15 -9.71
CA ALA A 16 -13.32 7.10 -9.24
C ALA A 16 -12.09 7.69 -8.54
N GLU A 17 -11.45 8.71 -9.13
CA GLU A 17 -10.31 9.42 -8.55
C GLU A 17 -10.63 10.02 -7.17
N HIS A 18 -11.77 10.73 -7.04
CA HIS A 18 -12.19 11.31 -5.75
C HIS A 18 -12.52 10.22 -4.70
N SER A 19 -12.91 9.03 -5.15
CA SER A 19 -13.16 7.90 -4.25
C SER A 19 -11.86 7.21 -3.83
N GLU A 20 -10.81 7.21 -4.65
CA GLU A 20 -9.49 6.68 -4.27
C GLU A 20 -8.84 7.57 -3.20
N ASP A 21 -8.89 8.89 -3.41
CA ASP A 21 -8.41 9.88 -2.43
C ASP A 21 -9.09 9.72 -1.07
N ALA A 22 -10.40 9.49 -1.07
CA ALA A 22 -11.15 9.25 0.17
C ALA A 22 -10.70 7.97 0.90
N VAL A 23 -10.45 6.88 0.18
CA VAL A 23 -9.93 5.62 0.77
C VAL A 23 -8.52 5.84 1.33
N PHE A 24 -7.66 6.57 0.63
CA PHE A 24 -6.32 6.91 1.11
C PHE A 24 -6.37 7.74 2.39
N ASP A 25 -7.22 8.75 2.43
CA ASP A 25 -7.36 9.62 3.60
C ASP A 25 -7.87 8.90 4.83
N VAL A 26 -8.83 7.98 4.68
CA VAL A 26 -9.31 7.18 5.80
C VAL A 26 -8.22 6.22 6.29
N LEU A 27 -7.51 5.52 5.39
CA LEU A 27 -6.39 4.66 5.80
C LEU A 27 -5.30 5.47 6.53
N ARG A 28 -4.97 6.66 6.02
CA ARG A 28 -4.02 7.57 6.66
C ARG A 28 -4.48 7.98 8.05
N HIS A 29 -5.76 8.32 8.20
CA HIS A 29 -6.35 8.73 9.46
C HIS A 29 -6.23 7.62 10.51
N ILE A 30 -6.67 6.41 10.17
CA ILE A 30 -6.56 5.22 11.03
C ILE A 30 -5.12 5.03 11.52
N LEU A 31 -4.17 5.00 10.58
CA LEU A 31 -2.76 4.78 10.89
C LEU A 31 -2.13 5.94 11.68
N SER A 32 -2.67 7.16 11.55
CA SER A 32 -2.19 8.32 12.31
C SER A 32 -2.66 8.27 13.76
N GLN A 33 -3.89 7.81 14.01
CA GLN A 33 -4.50 7.82 15.35
C GLN A 33 -4.20 6.54 16.15
N SER A 34 -4.08 5.38 15.50
CA SER A 34 -3.98 4.09 16.19
C SER A 34 -2.60 3.44 16.10
N GLU A 35 -1.92 3.32 17.23
CA GLU A 35 -0.69 2.52 17.35
C GLU A 35 -0.96 1.04 17.05
N ALA A 36 -2.12 0.53 17.46
CA ALA A 36 -2.55 -0.83 17.17
C ALA A 36 -2.67 -1.09 15.66
N ALA A 37 -3.24 -0.15 14.90
CA ALA A 37 -3.28 -0.24 13.44
C ALA A 37 -1.88 -0.18 12.81
N ARG A 38 -0.98 0.68 13.32
CA ARG A 38 0.42 0.71 12.87
C ARG A 38 1.17 -0.60 13.19
N SER A 39 0.88 -1.22 14.33
CA SER A 39 1.42 -2.54 14.71
C SER A 39 0.94 -3.66 13.78
N ALA A 40 -0.32 -3.62 13.34
CA ALA A 40 -0.84 -4.52 12.32
C ALA A 40 -0.13 -4.34 10.96
N LEU A 41 0.12 -3.09 10.54
CA LEU A 41 0.92 -2.81 9.35
C LEU A 41 2.35 -3.36 9.49
N ALA A 42 3.03 -3.07 10.60
CA ALA A 42 4.38 -3.59 10.89
C ALA A 42 4.42 -5.12 10.88
N THR A 43 3.38 -5.77 11.39
CA THR A 43 3.23 -7.24 11.36
C THR A 43 3.10 -7.76 9.94
N THR A 44 2.30 -7.12 9.09
CA THR A 44 2.20 -7.47 7.66
C THR A 44 3.57 -7.41 6.98
N LEU A 45 4.34 -6.34 7.23
CA LEU A 45 5.68 -6.17 6.65
C LEU A 45 6.67 -7.23 7.15
N ARG A 46 6.61 -7.56 8.45
CA ARG A 46 7.42 -8.61 9.05
C ARG A 46 7.10 -10.00 8.48
N GLU A 47 5.83 -10.33 8.30
CA GLU A 47 5.39 -11.57 7.63
C GLU A 47 5.87 -11.62 6.17
N GLY A 48 5.94 -10.46 5.52
CA GLY A 48 6.54 -10.29 4.19
C GLY A 48 8.08 -10.36 4.21
N GLY A 49 8.71 -10.61 5.35
CA GLY A 49 10.15 -10.78 5.49
C GLY A 49 10.95 -9.48 5.61
N THR A 50 10.30 -8.33 5.87
CA THR A 50 11.02 -7.09 6.23
C THR A 50 10.81 -6.76 7.70
N PRO A 51 11.84 -6.93 8.55
CA PRO A 51 11.78 -6.49 9.95
C PRO A 51 11.97 -4.96 10.03
N VAL A 52 10.92 -4.19 9.70
CA VAL A 52 10.96 -2.72 9.75
C VAL A 52 11.01 -2.14 11.17
N GLY A 53 10.76 -2.96 12.20
CA GLY A 53 10.61 -2.52 13.58
C GLY A 53 9.24 -1.87 13.83
N THR A 54 9.20 -0.90 14.73
CA THR A 54 7.99 -0.12 15.03
C THR A 54 7.75 0.92 13.94
N ILE A 55 6.50 1.04 13.49
CA ILE A 55 6.05 2.20 12.71
C ILE A 55 5.51 3.24 13.70
N ALA A 56 6.32 4.25 14.02
CA ALA A 56 6.01 5.27 15.01
C ALA A 56 4.98 6.29 14.51
N GLY A 57 4.93 6.53 13.20
CA GLY A 57 3.99 7.44 12.59
C GLY A 57 3.79 7.20 11.11
N VAL A 58 2.83 7.90 10.52
CA VAL A 58 2.61 7.92 9.07
C VAL A 58 2.49 9.34 8.56
N ARG A 59 2.83 9.53 7.29
CA ARG A 59 2.57 10.77 6.56
C ARG A 59 2.17 10.46 5.12
N SER A 60 1.46 11.38 4.49
CA SER A 60 1.42 11.42 3.03
C SER A 60 2.84 11.71 2.54
N GLU A 61 3.31 11.00 1.52
CA GLU A 61 4.59 11.35 0.92
C GLU A 61 4.42 12.65 0.15
N ASP A 62 4.89 13.76 0.71
CA ASP A 62 4.95 15.04 0.02
C ASP A 62 6.02 15.10 -1.07
N VAL A 63 6.89 14.09 -1.11
CA VAL A 63 7.97 13.98 -2.08
C VAL A 63 7.46 13.25 -3.32
N VAL A 64 7.28 14.03 -4.38
CA VAL A 64 7.08 13.50 -5.73
C VAL A 64 8.42 13.00 -6.23
N VAL A 65 8.56 11.68 -6.41
CA VAL A 65 9.76 11.09 -7.02
C VAL A 65 9.42 10.76 -8.47
N GLU A 66 10.05 11.48 -9.40
CA GLU A 66 9.86 11.29 -10.85
C GLU A 66 8.40 11.42 -11.31
N GLY A 67 7.63 12.30 -10.67
CA GLY A 67 6.21 12.51 -10.98
C GLY A 67 5.27 11.55 -10.25
N GLU A 68 5.79 10.56 -9.54
CA GLU A 68 5.01 9.58 -8.79
C GLU A 68 4.99 9.92 -7.30
N ARG A 69 3.84 9.73 -6.67
CA ARG A 69 3.66 9.92 -5.22
C ARG A 69 3.17 8.61 -4.62
N PRO A 70 3.90 7.99 -3.67
CA PRO A 70 3.37 6.87 -2.90
C PRO A 70 2.16 7.34 -2.09
N GLY A 71 1.18 6.46 -1.89
CA GLY A 71 0.02 6.78 -1.05
C GLY A 71 0.41 7.24 0.35
N LEU A 72 1.22 6.44 1.07
CA LEU A 72 1.60 6.69 2.46
C LEU A 72 3.04 6.26 2.74
N ALA A 73 3.73 7.00 3.62
CA ALA A 73 4.98 6.57 4.24
C ALA A 73 4.77 6.21 5.71
N GLY A 74 5.26 5.05 6.12
CA GLY A 74 5.44 4.65 7.50
C GLY A 74 6.85 5.00 7.99
N LEU A 75 6.93 5.66 9.14
CA LEU A 75 8.15 6.21 9.72
C LEU A 75 8.55 5.40 10.96
N ASP A 76 9.85 5.21 11.20
CA ASP A 76 10.37 4.75 12.50
C ASP A 76 10.45 5.89 13.54
N GLU A 77 10.96 5.56 14.73
CA GLU A 77 11.10 6.48 15.86
C GLU A 77 12.05 7.65 15.53
N GLU A 78 13.01 7.45 14.62
CA GLU A 78 13.90 8.50 14.12
C GLU A 78 13.29 9.34 12.99
N GLY A 79 12.05 9.04 12.57
CA GLY A 79 11.37 9.72 11.47
C GLY A 79 11.85 9.31 10.08
N VAL A 80 12.57 8.18 9.96
CA VAL A 80 13.04 7.63 8.69
C VAL A 80 11.95 6.77 8.06
N VAL A 81 11.78 6.89 6.73
CA VAL A 81 10.80 6.08 5.98
C VAL A 81 11.24 4.61 5.97
N ARG A 82 10.39 3.73 6.50
CA ARG A 82 10.60 2.27 6.53
C ARG A 82 9.60 1.50 5.69
N ALA A 83 8.46 2.11 5.40
CA ALA A 83 7.45 1.53 4.54
C ALA A 83 6.91 2.60 3.59
N LEU A 84 6.80 2.27 2.31
CA LEU A 84 5.94 2.99 1.37
C LEU A 84 4.75 2.09 1.08
N VAL A 85 3.55 2.61 1.30
CA VAL A 85 2.30 1.88 1.08
C VAL A 85 1.57 2.54 -0.08
N GLN A 86 1.34 1.76 -1.13
CA GLN A 86 0.56 2.17 -2.30
C GLN A 86 -0.71 1.34 -2.38
N PRO A 87 -1.84 1.87 -1.88
CA PRO A 87 -3.11 1.23 -2.18
C PRO A 87 -3.48 1.41 -3.66
N VAL A 88 -4.08 0.37 -4.22
CA VAL A 88 -4.41 0.21 -5.64
C VAL A 88 -5.86 -0.27 -5.71
N LEU A 89 -6.77 0.62 -6.08
CA LEU A 89 -8.21 0.33 -6.10
C LEU A 89 -8.67 -0.06 -7.50
N TRP A 90 -8.84 0.93 -8.38
CA TRP A 90 -9.41 0.73 -9.72
C TRP A 90 -8.40 1.02 -10.83
N ALA A 91 -7.53 2.02 -10.64
CA ALA A 91 -6.48 2.32 -11.61
C ALA A 91 -5.42 1.21 -11.73
N GLY A 92 -4.79 1.14 -12.91
CA GLY A 92 -3.60 0.33 -13.14
C GLY A 92 -2.36 0.98 -12.50
N LEU A 93 -1.21 0.30 -12.60
CA LEU A 93 0.06 0.89 -12.21
C LEU A 93 0.45 2.02 -13.18
N SER A 94 0.80 3.18 -12.65
CA SER A 94 1.39 4.28 -13.43
C SER A 94 2.75 3.87 -14.02
N GLN A 95 3.27 4.63 -14.97
CA GLN A 95 4.50 4.25 -15.70
C GLN A 95 5.71 4.16 -14.77
N GLY A 96 5.81 5.00 -13.74
CA GLY A 96 6.94 4.99 -12.80
C GLY A 96 6.85 3.88 -11.75
N GLN A 97 5.69 3.24 -11.58
CA GLN A 97 5.50 2.19 -10.56
C GLN A 97 6.00 0.82 -11.04
N PRO A 98 6.66 0.02 -10.16
CA PRO A 98 7.01 0.34 -8.76
C PRO A 98 8.35 1.07 -8.60
N ASN A 99 9.11 1.25 -9.68
CA ASN A 99 10.53 1.63 -9.64
C ASN A 99 10.83 2.99 -9.01
N ALA A 100 10.01 4.00 -9.29
CA ALA A 100 10.18 5.35 -8.75
C ALA A 100 10.18 5.34 -7.21
N TYR A 101 9.38 4.47 -6.59
CA TYR A 101 9.23 4.40 -5.13
C TYR A 101 10.44 3.80 -4.42
N PHE A 102 11.19 2.89 -5.07
CA PHE A 102 12.39 2.32 -4.45
C PHE A 102 13.49 3.34 -4.16
N LYS A 103 13.47 4.50 -4.83
CA LYS A 103 14.39 5.62 -4.58
C LYS A 103 14.08 6.36 -3.29
N GLY A 104 12.83 6.30 -2.80
CA GLY A 104 12.41 6.88 -1.53
C GLY A 104 12.67 5.98 -0.32
N LEU A 105 13.12 4.74 -0.54
CA LEU A 105 13.45 3.81 0.53
C LEU A 105 14.94 3.86 0.89
N PRO A 106 15.27 3.76 2.19
CA PRO A 106 16.65 3.73 2.63
C PRO A 106 17.37 2.46 2.14
N LEU A 107 18.69 2.58 1.93
CA LEU A 107 19.55 1.48 1.52
C LEU A 107 20.30 0.84 2.70
N ASP A 108 20.40 1.54 3.82
CA ASP A 108 21.20 1.18 5.00
C ASP A 108 20.41 0.39 6.06
N ARG A 109 19.11 0.19 5.87
CA ARG A 109 18.23 -0.49 6.83
C ARG A 109 17.04 -1.19 6.14
N PRO A 110 16.41 -2.19 6.80
CA PRO A 110 15.26 -2.89 6.24
C PRO A 110 14.12 -1.94 5.87
N ALA A 111 13.61 -2.03 4.64
CA ALA A 111 12.47 -1.23 4.22
C ALA A 111 11.57 -1.97 3.21
N ALA A 112 10.33 -1.53 3.06
CA ALA A 112 9.35 -2.22 2.23
C ALA A 112 8.56 -1.25 1.35
N LEU A 113 8.30 -1.69 0.12
CA LEU A 113 7.28 -1.11 -0.75
C LEU A 113 6.10 -2.08 -0.78
N LEU A 114 4.99 -1.70 -0.16
CA LEU A 114 3.78 -2.51 -0.04
C LEU A 114 2.68 -1.98 -0.96
N PHE A 115 2.25 -2.79 -1.91
CA PHE A 115 1.02 -2.55 -2.64
C PHE A 115 -0.16 -3.23 -1.93
N VAL A 116 -1.31 -2.57 -1.87
CA VAL A 116 -2.55 -3.11 -1.28
C VAL A 116 -3.64 -3.07 -2.34
N ALA A 117 -4.23 -4.23 -2.70
CA ALA A 117 -5.20 -4.29 -3.80
C ALA A 117 -6.40 -5.19 -3.49
N PRO A 118 -7.51 -5.11 -4.25
CA PRO A 118 -8.58 -6.11 -4.19
C PRO A 118 -8.04 -7.53 -4.43
N ALA A 119 -8.55 -8.52 -3.69
CA ALA A 119 -8.09 -9.91 -3.72
C ALA A 119 -8.00 -10.49 -5.16
N ALA A 120 -9.00 -10.19 -5.98
CA ALA A 120 -9.08 -10.64 -7.37
C ALA A 120 -7.94 -10.11 -8.27
N ARG A 121 -7.27 -9.01 -7.90
CA ARG A 121 -6.20 -8.39 -8.68
C ARG A 121 -4.82 -8.98 -8.40
N LEU A 122 -4.60 -9.67 -7.28
CA LEU A 122 -3.24 -10.08 -6.88
C LEU A 122 -2.59 -10.98 -7.93
N ALA A 123 -3.33 -11.95 -8.47
CA ALA A 123 -2.83 -12.91 -9.46
C ALA A 123 -2.23 -12.22 -10.70
N ARG A 124 -2.86 -11.13 -11.16
CA ARG A 124 -2.39 -10.36 -12.32
C ARG A 124 -1.40 -9.26 -11.94
N LEU A 125 -1.59 -8.59 -10.81
CA LEU A 125 -0.78 -7.45 -10.41
C LEU A 125 0.64 -7.87 -9.98
N TRP A 126 0.77 -9.00 -9.30
CA TRP A 126 2.06 -9.49 -8.83
C TRP A 126 3.10 -9.75 -9.94
N PRO A 127 2.82 -10.55 -10.99
CA PRO A 127 3.80 -10.76 -12.05
C PRO A 127 4.16 -9.45 -12.76
N GLU A 128 3.23 -8.51 -12.89
CA GLU A 128 3.52 -7.19 -13.48
C GLU A 128 4.43 -6.34 -12.58
N LEU A 129 4.19 -6.31 -11.26
CA LEU A 129 5.06 -5.64 -10.29
C LEU A 129 6.47 -6.21 -10.31
N CYS A 130 6.61 -7.54 -10.29
CA CYS A 130 7.92 -8.20 -10.38
C CYS A 130 8.61 -7.88 -11.71
N ARG A 131 7.89 -8.01 -12.84
CA ARG A 131 8.44 -7.75 -14.18
C ARG A 131 8.96 -6.32 -14.30
N ARG A 132 8.19 -5.32 -13.87
CA ARG A 132 8.61 -3.92 -13.90
C ARG A 132 9.77 -3.64 -12.96
N ALA A 133 9.74 -4.21 -11.76
CA ALA A 133 10.84 -4.06 -10.81
C ALA A 133 12.14 -4.66 -11.36
N ASP A 134 12.05 -5.77 -12.09
CA ASP A 134 13.19 -6.44 -12.72
C ASP A 134 13.82 -5.64 -13.88
N GLU A 135 13.14 -4.58 -14.37
CA GLU A 135 13.71 -3.68 -15.39
C GLU A 135 14.83 -2.79 -14.83
N GLN A 136 14.85 -2.54 -13.51
CA GLN A 136 15.83 -1.65 -12.85
C GLN A 136 16.57 -2.30 -11.68
N PHE A 137 16.01 -3.37 -11.11
CA PHE A 137 16.57 -4.08 -9.96
C PHE A 137 16.58 -5.58 -10.27
N THR A 138 17.25 -6.40 -9.46
CA THR A 138 17.10 -7.85 -9.51
C THR A 138 16.09 -8.30 -8.45
N ILE A 139 15.08 -9.07 -8.87
CA ILE A 139 14.07 -9.64 -7.98
C ILE A 139 14.47 -11.06 -7.55
N ILE A 140 14.55 -11.28 -6.23
CA ILE A 140 15.01 -12.54 -5.63
C ILE A 140 13.92 -13.15 -4.75
N GLY A 141 13.64 -14.44 -4.96
CA GLY A 141 12.76 -15.23 -4.10
C GLY A 141 11.31 -14.75 -4.08
N ALA A 142 10.77 -14.35 -5.25
CA ALA A 142 9.39 -13.91 -5.37
C ALA A 142 8.42 -15.04 -4.97
N THR A 143 7.58 -14.78 -3.98
CA THR A 143 6.64 -15.77 -3.46
C THR A 143 5.33 -15.81 -4.27
N THR A 144 4.84 -17.02 -4.50
CA THR A 144 3.48 -17.34 -4.96
C THR A 144 3.11 -18.75 -4.44
N PRO A 145 1.83 -19.10 -4.19
CA PRO A 145 0.63 -18.25 -4.04
C PRO A 145 0.44 -17.72 -2.60
N GLY A 146 -0.57 -16.87 -2.38
CA GLY A 146 -0.93 -16.35 -1.06
C GLY A 146 -1.54 -14.94 -1.13
N ASP A 147 -2.14 -14.51 -0.01
CA ASP A 147 -2.68 -13.16 0.17
C ASP A 147 -1.58 -12.14 0.41
N LEU A 148 -0.44 -12.55 0.96
CA LEU A 148 0.78 -11.74 1.05
C LEU A 148 1.85 -12.33 0.12
N ARG A 149 2.31 -11.52 -0.81
CA ARG A 149 3.38 -11.84 -1.76
C ARG A 149 4.54 -10.91 -1.53
N ALA A 150 5.75 -11.45 -1.56
CA ALA A 150 6.94 -10.67 -1.29
C ALA A 150 8.11 -11.16 -2.14
N ALA A 151 9.01 -10.23 -2.46
CA ALA A 151 10.28 -10.53 -3.11
C ALA A 151 11.36 -9.58 -2.59
N THR A 152 12.59 -10.07 -2.50
CA THR A 152 13.74 -9.23 -2.17
C THR A 152 14.18 -8.46 -3.42
N VAL A 153 14.53 -7.20 -3.23
CA VAL A 153 15.05 -6.31 -4.27
C VAL A 153 16.54 -6.12 -4.03
N SER A 154 17.36 -6.30 -5.07
CA SER A 154 18.81 -6.12 -4.96
C SER A 154 19.23 -4.73 -4.46
N GLY A 155 20.44 -4.65 -3.90
CA GLY A 155 21.06 -3.38 -3.50
C GLY A 155 20.59 -2.84 -2.16
N GLY A 156 20.12 -3.70 -1.25
CA GLY A 156 19.80 -3.36 0.14
C GLY A 156 18.84 -4.36 0.77
N GLU A 157 18.41 -4.10 2.01
CA GLU A 157 17.39 -4.89 2.72
C GLU A 157 15.97 -4.42 2.37
N ARG A 158 15.70 -4.25 1.08
CA ARG A 158 14.42 -3.75 0.58
C ARG A 158 13.57 -4.90 0.03
N ARG A 159 12.26 -4.84 0.29
CA ARG A 159 11.30 -5.83 -0.21
C ARG A 159 10.21 -5.14 -1.03
N LEU A 160 9.85 -5.79 -2.12
CA LEU A 160 8.61 -5.54 -2.86
C LEU A 160 7.54 -6.44 -2.27
N MET A 161 6.38 -5.89 -1.91
CA MET A 161 5.28 -6.64 -1.35
C MET A 161 3.95 -6.29 -2.01
N LEU A 162 3.04 -7.26 -2.02
CA LEU A 162 1.67 -7.10 -2.43
C LEU A 162 0.77 -7.86 -1.46
N THR A 163 -0.22 -7.18 -0.90
CA THR A 163 -1.26 -7.80 -0.07
C THR A 163 -2.67 -7.45 -0.55
N SER A 164 -3.67 -8.18 -0.08
CA SER A 164 -5.07 -7.81 -0.28
C SER A 164 -5.56 -6.83 0.76
N TRP A 165 -6.55 -6.01 0.39
CA TRP A 165 -7.29 -5.19 1.36
C TRP A 165 -7.90 -6.02 2.48
N ASP A 166 -8.48 -7.18 2.14
CA ASP A 166 -9.05 -8.10 3.12
C ASP A 166 -8.06 -8.57 4.16
N ALA A 167 -6.86 -8.97 3.72
CA ALA A 167 -5.81 -9.44 4.61
C ALA A 167 -5.28 -8.32 5.51
N LEU A 168 -5.01 -7.14 4.95
CA LEU A 168 -4.52 -6.00 5.73
C LEU A 168 -5.55 -5.53 6.75
N LEU A 169 -6.78 -5.24 6.31
CA LEU A 169 -7.85 -4.73 7.18
C LEU A 169 -8.31 -5.78 8.18
N GLY A 170 -8.31 -7.07 7.80
CA GLY A 170 -8.65 -8.16 8.71
C GLY A 170 -7.61 -8.37 9.81
N LEU A 171 -6.33 -8.07 9.55
CA LEU A 171 -5.31 -8.02 10.60
C LEU A 171 -5.46 -6.76 11.46
N MET A 172 -5.68 -5.59 10.86
CA MET A 172 -5.90 -4.34 11.59
C MET A 172 -7.08 -4.44 12.56
N GLU A 173 -8.23 -4.90 12.08
CA GLU A 173 -9.43 -5.08 12.90
C GLU A 173 -9.14 -6.00 14.10
N ARG A 174 -8.55 -7.18 13.88
CA ARG A 174 -8.20 -8.10 14.98
C ARG A 174 -7.28 -7.47 16.03
N VAL A 175 -6.27 -6.72 15.61
CA VAL A 175 -5.29 -6.11 16.52
C VAL A 175 -5.93 -4.97 17.30
N VAL A 176 -6.69 -4.12 16.62
CA VAL A 176 -7.39 -2.96 17.19
C VAL A 176 -8.48 -3.40 18.18
N SER A 177 -9.33 -4.38 17.82
CA SER A 177 -10.32 -4.95 18.73
C SER A 177 -9.65 -5.61 19.94
N GLY A 178 -8.51 -6.27 19.73
CA GLY A 178 -7.77 -6.96 20.79
C GLY A 178 -7.26 -6.04 21.89
N VAL A 179 -7.03 -4.75 21.59
CA VAL A 179 -6.62 -3.73 22.57
C VAL A 179 -7.77 -2.84 23.04
N GLY A 180 -8.98 -3.03 22.51
CA GLY A 180 -10.16 -2.24 22.88
C GLY A 180 -10.21 -0.83 22.28
N ASP A 181 -9.50 -0.59 21.17
CA ASP A 181 -9.49 0.70 20.47
C ASP A 181 -10.74 0.81 19.55
N GLY A 182 -11.88 1.14 20.15
CA GLY A 182 -13.19 1.12 19.47
C GLY A 182 -13.37 2.18 18.39
N GLU A 183 -12.63 3.30 18.45
CA GLU A 183 -12.64 4.34 17.42
C GLU A 183 -11.98 3.83 16.15
N ALA A 184 -10.73 3.34 16.25
CA ALA A 184 -10.03 2.76 15.11
C ALA A 184 -10.75 1.52 14.56
N GLU A 185 -11.43 0.75 15.41
CA GLU A 185 -12.21 -0.40 14.96
C GLU A 185 -13.38 0.03 14.07
N THR A 186 -14.04 1.12 14.42
CA THR A 186 -15.13 1.70 13.63
C THR A 186 -14.60 2.23 12.29
N ASP A 187 -13.47 2.93 12.31
CA ASP A 187 -12.85 3.47 11.11
C ASP A 187 -12.37 2.37 10.15
N VAL A 188 -11.77 1.28 10.67
CA VAL A 188 -11.35 0.13 9.86
C VAL A 188 -12.57 -0.52 9.17
N ARG A 189 -13.70 -0.65 9.86
CA ARG A 189 -14.93 -1.17 9.26
C ARG A 189 -15.51 -0.22 8.21
N GLN A 190 -15.46 1.08 8.46
CA GLN A 190 -15.87 2.08 7.48
C GLN A 190 -15.02 1.99 6.22
N LEU A 191 -13.69 1.92 6.36
CA LEU A 191 -12.76 1.77 5.24
C LEU A 191 -13.04 0.51 4.43
N ARG A 192 -13.28 -0.63 5.10
CA ARG A 192 -13.68 -1.89 4.46
C ARG A 192 -14.94 -1.69 3.62
N GLY A 193 -15.96 -1.05 4.19
CA GLY A 193 -17.19 -0.73 3.48
C GLY A 193 -17.01 0.17 2.25
N MET A 194 -15.93 0.97 2.18
CA MET A 194 -15.62 1.78 0.99
C MET A 194 -14.95 0.98 -0.13
N ILE A 195 -14.23 -0.10 0.21
CA ILE A 195 -13.49 -0.94 -0.73
C ILE A 195 -14.39 -1.99 -1.37
N ASP A 196 -15.40 -2.46 -0.65
CA ASP A 196 -16.36 -3.47 -1.10
C ASP A 196 -17.46 -2.93 -2.04
N LEU A 197 -17.47 -1.62 -2.32
CA LEU A 197 -18.41 -0.94 -3.22
C LEU A 197 -17.94 -0.98 -4.69
#